data_AF-A0A6B2QSY8-F1
#
_entry.id   AF-A0A6B2QSY8-F1
#
_cell.length_a   1.000
_cell.length_b   1.000
_cell.length_c   1.000
_cell.angle_alpha   90.00
_cell.angle_beta   90.00
_cell.angle_gamma   90.00
#
_symmetry.space_group_name_H-M   'P 1'
#
loop_
_entity.id
_entity.type
_entity.pdbx_description
1 polymer ?
#
loop_
_entity_poly.entity_id
_entity_poly.type
_entity_poly.pdbx_seq_one_letter_code
_entity_poly.pdbx_strand_id
1 'polypeptide(L)' 'QIYKTQGIHIAHVIIDGMVDGDRINKALFGLGRFIRLTRGTGGLNINAIADNYWMLYQQSPELWTHELDLRPYQEKF' A
#
# COMPACT_ATOMS: atom_id res chain seq x y z
N GLN A 1 -20.55 3.08 14.75
CA GLN A 1 -19.19 3.28 15.30
C GLN A 1 -19.03 2.49 16.62
N ILE A 2 -19.35 1.19 16.61
CA ILE A 2 -19.53 0.35 17.82
C ILE A 2 -18.19 -0.16 18.40
N TYR A 3 -17.14 -0.17 17.58
CA TYR A 3 -15.87 -0.81 17.91
C TYR A 3 -14.88 0.09 18.66
N LYS A 4 -15.10 1.42 18.68
CA LYS A 4 -14.21 2.37 19.38
C LYS A 4 -14.15 2.13 20.89
N THR A 5 -15.28 1.84 21.53
CA THR A 5 -15.34 1.59 22.99
C THR A 5 -14.71 0.26 23.40
N GLN A 6 -14.39 -0.60 22.43
CA GLN A 6 -13.77 -1.91 22.63
C GLN A 6 -12.25 -1.86 22.39
N GLY A 7 -11.68 -0.67 22.11
CA GLY A 7 -10.26 -0.53 21.81
C GLY A 7 -9.85 -1.13 20.46
N ILE A 8 -10.76 -1.23 19.50
CA ILE A 8 -10.49 -1.79 18.17
C ILE A 8 -10.27 -0.67 17.16
N HIS A 9 -9.05 -0.61 16.61
CA HIS A 9 -8.69 0.30 15.51
C HIS A 9 -9.15 -0.28 14.18
N ILE A 10 -10.15 0.36 13.56
CA ILE A 10 -10.60 0.03 12.21
C ILE A 10 -10.06 1.07 11.25
N ALA A 11 -9.33 0.61 10.23
CA ALA A 11 -8.82 1.44 9.15
C ALA A 11 -9.17 0.82 7.79
N HIS A 12 -9.56 1.67 6.84
CA HIS A 12 -9.74 1.35 5.44
C HIS A 12 -8.51 1.83 4.65
N VAL A 13 -7.72 0.89 4.12
CA VAL A 13 -6.53 1.23 3.34
C VAL A 13 -6.84 1.05 1.86
N ILE A 14 -6.87 2.14 1.12
CA ILE A 14 -7.11 2.18 -0.33
C ILE A 14 -5.74 2.12 -1.00
N ILE A 15 -5.53 1.12 -1.83
CA ILE A 15 -4.30 0.92 -2.60
C ILE A 15 -4.67 1.13 -4.05
N ASP A 16 -4.33 2.30 -4.58
CA ASP A 16 -4.67 2.72 -5.94
C ASP A 16 -3.39 2.88 -6.74
N GLY A 17 -3.14 1.92 -7.65
CA GLY A 17 -1.91 1.85 -8.43
C GLY A 17 -1.47 0.42 -8.68
N MET A 18 -0.52 0.25 -9.61
CA MET A 18 0.01 -1.07 -9.94
C MET A 18 1.00 -1.52 -8.86
N VAL A 19 0.62 -2.54 -8.07
CA VAL A 19 1.47 -3.11 -7.02
C VAL A 19 2.49 -4.07 -7.65
N ASP A 20 3.78 -3.78 -7.47
CA ASP A 20 4.88 -4.58 -8.03
C ASP A 20 5.11 -5.85 -7.20
N GLY A 21 4.23 -6.84 -7.39
CA GLY A 21 4.29 -8.14 -6.71
C GLY A 21 4.78 -9.30 -7.58
N ASP A 22 5.10 -10.42 -6.91
CA ASP A 22 5.58 -11.69 -7.51
C ASP A 22 4.78 -12.17 -8.73
N ARG A 23 3.51 -11.77 -8.83
CA ARG A 23 2.64 -12.05 -9.98
C ARG A 23 3.18 -11.50 -11.30
N ILE A 24 3.78 -10.30 -11.33
CA ILE A 24 4.34 -9.71 -12.56
C ILE A 24 5.64 -10.42 -12.96
N ASN A 25 6.46 -10.80 -11.98
CA ASN A 25 7.69 -11.57 -12.24
C ASN A 25 7.39 -12.99 -12.75
N LYS A 26 6.31 -13.63 -12.28
CA LYS A 26 5.87 -14.96 -12.72
C LYS A 26 5.09 -14.94 -14.04
N ALA A 27 4.30 -13.91 -14.32
CA ALA A 27 3.45 -13.83 -15.52
C ALA A 27 4.22 -13.67 -16.84
N LEU A 28 5.51 -13.30 -16.79
CA LEU A 28 6.29 -12.92 -17.97
C LEU A 28 7.60 -13.72 -18.12
N PHE A 29 7.63 -14.98 -17.69
CA PHE A 29 8.78 -15.89 -17.87
C PHE A 29 10.14 -15.24 -17.50
N GLY A 30 10.19 -14.43 -16.44
CA GLY A 30 11.43 -13.74 -16.01
C GLY A 30 11.71 -12.37 -16.68
N LEU A 31 10.91 -11.93 -17.66
CA LEU A 31 10.98 -10.57 -18.25
C LEU A 31 10.36 -9.49 -17.35
N GLY A 32 9.66 -9.86 -16.27
CA GLY A 32 9.07 -8.92 -15.32
C GLY A 32 10.09 -7.93 -14.75
N ARG A 33 11.33 -8.37 -14.48
CA ARG A 33 12.44 -7.48 -14.09
C ARG A 33 12.85 -6.50 -15.19
N PHE A 34 12.83 -6.91 -16.45
CA PHE A 34 13.19 -6.07 -17.60
C PHE A 34 12.12 -5.01 -17.86
N ILE A 35 10.84 -5.36 -17.67
CA ILE A 35 9.72 -4.42 -17.73
C ILE A 35 9.76 -3.43 -16.57
N ARG A 36 10.16 -3.87 -15.37
CA ARG A 36 10.39 -2.98 -14.21
C ARG A 36 11.49 -1.94 -14.48
N LEU A 37 12.57 -2.36 -15.15
CA LEU A 37 13.69 -1.49 -15.53
C LEU A 37 13.33 -0.53 -16.68
N THR A 38 12.47 -0.93 -17.62
CA THR A 38 12.13 -0.14 -18.82
C THR A 38 10.91 0.76 -18.65
N ARG A 39 9.94 0.42 -17.79
CA ARG A 39 8.69 1.20 -17.61
C ARG A 39 8.76 2.31 -16.57
N GLY A 40 9.88 2.49 -15.86
CA GLY A 40 10.09 3.62 -14.97
C GLY A 40 9.07 3.71 -13.82
N THR A 41 9.37 3.09 -12.69
CA THR A 41 9.11 3.58 -11.31
C THR A 41 7.74 4.17 -10.92
N GLY A 42 6.64 3.87 -11.62
CA GLY A 42 5.28 4.34 -11.28
C GLY A 42 4.42 3.35 -10.48
N GLY A 43 4.99 2.24 -10.01
CA GLY A 43 4.27 1.21 -9.25
C GLY A 43 4.41 1.37 -7.74
N LEU A 44 3.41 0.89 -7.00
CA LEU A 44 3.47 0.83 -5.53
C LEU A 44 4.41 -0.29 -5.08
N ASN A 45 5.35 0.07 -4.20
CA ASN A 45 6.29 -0.86 -3.59
C ASN A 45 5.64 -1.61 -2.41
N ILE A 46 5.71 -2.94 -2.39
CA ILE A 46 5.10 -3.78 -1.33
C ILE A 46 5.65 -3.47 0.06
N ASN A 47 6.96 -3.22 0.19
CA ASN A 47 7.55 -2.86 1.48
C ASN A 47 7.01 -1.51 1.96
N ALA A 48 6.88 -0.54 1.06
CA ALA A 48 6.28 0.76 1.41
C ALA A 48 4.81 0.63 1.81
N ILE A 49 4.03 -0.27 1.19
CA ILE A 49 2.67 -0.59 1.63
C ILE A 49 2.70 -1.20 3.05
N ALA A 50 3.58 -2.16 3.30
CA ALA A 50 3.72 -2.80 4.61
C ALA A 50 4.11 -1.80 5.72
N ASP A 51 5.01 -0.86 5.42
CA ASP A 51 5.40 0.20 6.34
C ASP A 51 4.20 1.10 6.72
N ASN A 52 3.26 1.33 5.80
CA ASN A 52 2.03 2.08 6.09
C ASN A 52 1.06 1.29 6.99
N TYR A 53 0.97 -0.04 6.83
CA TYR A 53 0.24 -0.87 7.79
C TYR A 53 0.90 -0.86 9.17
N TRP A 54 2.23 -0.88 9.23
CA TRP A 54 2.97 -0.77 10.48
C TRP A 54 2.74 0.59 11.16
N MET A 55 2.73 1.67 10.38
CA MET A 55 2.38 3.01 10.86
C MET A 55 0.99 3.03 11.49
N LEU A 56 -0.03 2.44 10.84
CA LEU A 56 -1.38 2.36 11.40
C LEU A 56 -1.40 1.57 12.72
N TYR A 57 -0.71 0.43 12.77
CA TYR A 57 -0.61 -0.40 13.98
C TYR A 57 0.01 0.34 15.17
N GLN A 58 0.97 1.25 14.92
CA GLN A 58 1.66 2.01 15.97
C GLN A 58 0.87 3.23 16.48
N GLN A 59 -0.31 3.55 15.93
CA GLN A 59 -1.07 4.73 16.35
C GLN A 59 -1.64 4.61 17.77
N SER A 60 -1.49 5.68 18.55
CA SER A 60 -2.17 5.83 19.85
C SER A 60 -3.70 5.80 19.66
N PRO A 61 -4.45 5.16 20.58
CA PRO A 61 -5.93 5.15 20.56
C PRO A 61 -6.57 6.54 20.66
N GLU A 62 -5.78 7.56 21.01
CA GLU A 62 -6.22 8.96 21.04
C GLU A 62 -6.56 9.48 19.64
N LEU A 63 -5.86 9.03 18.59
CA LEU A 63 -5.93 9.61 17.24
C LEU A 63 -5.71 8.54 16.14
N TRP A 64 -6.72 7.69 15.94
CA TRP A 64 -6.71 6.69 14.87
C TRP A 64 -7.14 7.23 13.51
N THR A 65 -6.36 6.88 12.49
CA THR A 65 -6.72 7.04 11.09
C THR A 65 -7.80 6.02 10.71
N HIS A 66 -8.91 6.50 10.14
CA HIS A 66 -9.99 5.63 9.66
C HIS A 66 -9.86 5.29 8.17
N GLU A 67 -9.27 6.17 7.36
CA GLU A 67 -9.03 5.93 5.94
C GLU A 67 -7.63 6.43 5.55
N LEU A 68 -6.90 5.61 4.78
CA LEU A 68 -5.58 5.91 4.26
C LEU A 68 -5.55 5.56 2.77
N ASP A 69 -5.23 6.53 1.92
CA ASP A 69 -5.13 6.38 0.47
C ASP A 69 -3.64 6.33 0.06
N LEU A 70 -3.24 5.22 -0.56
CA LEU A 70 -1.88 4.96 -1.03
C LEU A 70 -1.85 4.94 -2.55
N ARG A 71 -1.16 5.93 -3.12
CA ARG A 71 -0.99 6.13 -4.56
C ARG A 71 0.46 6.32 -4.97
N PRO A 72 0.86 5.94 -6.19
CA PRO A 72 2.16 6.28 -6.72
C PRO A 72 2.38 7.80 -6.70
N TYR A 73 3.55 8.23 -6.24
CA TYR A 73 3.91 9.66 -6.16
C TYR A 73 3.90 10.37 -7.53
N GLN A 74 3.93 9.60 -8.63
CA GLN A 74 3.94 10.10 -10.00
C GLN A 74 2.54 10.45 -10.52
N GLU A 75 1.47 10.02 -9.83
CA GLU A 75 0.10 10.37 -10.20
C GLU A 75 -0.17 11.85 -9.92
N LYS A 76 -0.98 12.47 -10.78
CA LYS A 76 -1.42 13.86 -10.60
C LYS A 76 -2.67 13.91 -9.71
N PHE A 77 -2.70 14.91 -8.83
CA PHE A 77 -3.85 15.25 -7.98
C PHE A 77 -4.72 16.32 -8.61
#